data_AF-A0A9D4NU33-F1
#
_entry.id   AF-A0A9D4NU33-F1
#
_cell.length_a   1.000
_cell.length_b   1.000
_cell.length_c   1.000
_cell.angle_alpha   90.00
_cell.angle_beta   90.00
_cell.angle_gamma   90.00
#
_symmetry.space_group_name_H-M   'P 1'
#
loop_
_entity.id
_entity.type
_entity.pdbx_description
1 polymer ?
#
loop_
_entity_poly.entity_id
_entity_poly.type
_entity_poly.pdbx_seq_one_letter_code
_entity_poly.pdbx_strand_id
1 'polypeptide(L)'
;MGVYATNFMLWSLGIVLMGICIWIRSDSALWAYGDNMDIYRYYQATYICLAISALILVMAFLGCLGAAHEFKYLMFFYCIMSGILIILEIAAAVLVWRIPGGDALQYHLGHEFKWHMEQRLYNTKSRQFLDLIQLKLECCGAETMLDYRKMYQDIPASCNSPRTNNINIRSCAEMLRRYLEKRGGAVGGIVCSLILVEFGSLLFSFLLLRQSEEYKNDMKQYGYR
;
A
#
# COMPACT_ATOMS: atom_id res chain seq x y z
N MET A 1 14.77 -24.42 10.81
CA MET A 1 14.11 -24.64 9.49
C MET A 1 12.97 -23.65 9.20
N GLY A 2 12.09 -23.32 10.15
CA GLY A 2 10.94 -22.42 9.89
C GLY A 2 11.29 -21.03 9.34
N VAL A 3 12.19 -20.28 9.99
CA VAL A 3 12.55 -18.90 9.58
C VAL A 3 13.20 -18.82 8.20
N TYR A 4 14.02 -19.80 7.83
CA TYR A 4 14.61 -19.85 6.50
C TYR A 4 13.51 -20.01 5.42
N ALA A 5 12.58 -20.95 5.63
CA ALA A 5 11.52 -21.22 4.66
C ALA A 5 10.56 -20.02 4.51
N THR A 6 10.15 -19.38 5.61
CA THR A 6 9.26 -18.20 5.55
C THR A 6 9.93 -17.01 4.86
N ASN A 7 11.19 -16.72 5.21
CA ASN A 7 11.93 -15.64 4.55
C ASN A 7 12.20 -15.96 3.07
N PHE A 8 12.44 -17.22 2.71
CA PHE A 8 12.65 -17.59 1.31
C PHE A 8 11.38 -17.40 0.47
N MET A 9 10.22 -17.76 1.02
CA MET A 9 8.92 -17.48 0.39
C MET A 9 8.71 -15.98 0.21
N LEU A 10 8.94 -15.18 1.25
CA LEU A 10 8.81 -13.71 1.19
C LEU A 10 9.77 -13.09 0.17
N TRP A 11 11.00 -13.58 0.10
CA TRP A 11 11.98 -13.14 -0.89
C TRP A 11 11.49 -13.42 -2.31
N SER A 12 11.00 -14.65 -2.59
CA SER A 12 10.48 -15.00 -3.91
C SER A 12 9.26 -14.16 -4.31
N LEU A 13 8.34 -13.90 -3.38
CA LEU A 13 7.19 -13.02 -3.60
C LEU A 13 7.62 -11.57 -3.85
N GLY A 14 8.64 -11.09 -3.12
CA GLY A 14 9.25 -9.79 -3.33
C GLY A 14 9.82 -9.62 -4.74
N ILE A 15 10.44 -10.66 -5.31
CA ILE A 15 10.97 -10.62 -6.68
C ILE A 15 9.83 -10.46 -7.67
N VAL A 16 8.76 -11.24 -7.50
CA VAL A 16 7.58 -11.17 -8.37
C VAL A 16 6.94 -9.79 -8.31
N LEU A 17 6.74 -9.24 -7.10
CA LEU A 17 6.17 -7.91 -6.91
C LEU A 17 7.04 -6.80 -7.52
N MET A 18 8.36 -6.87 -7.30
CA MET A 18 9.33 -5.96 -7.90
C MET A 18 9.28 -6.04 -9.43
N GLY A 19 9.25 -7.26 -9.99
CA GLY A 19 9.15 -7.50 -11.43
C GLY A 19 7.88 -6.89 -12.02
N ILE A 20 6.74 -7.02 -11.34
CA ILE A 20 5.47 -6.38 -11.75
C ILE A 20 5.61 -4.86 -11.73
N CYS A 21 6.22 -4.27 -10.70
CA CYS A 21 6.43 -2.82 -10.62
C CYS A 21 7.34 -2.30 -11.75
N ILE A 22 8.43 -3.01 -12.04
CA ILE A 22 9.34 -2.68 -13.14
C ILE A 22 8.63 -2.82 -14.47
N TRP A 23 7.85 -3.90 -14.66
CA TRP A 23 7.09 -4.11 -15.89
C TRP A 23 6.11 -2.96 -16.15
N ILE A 24 5.30 -2.61 -15.15
CA ILE A 24 4.38 -1.45 -15.20
C ILE A 24 5.14 -0.17 -15.56
N ARG A 25 6.34 0.03 -15.00
CA ARG A 25 7.17 1.20 -15.28
C ARG A 25 7.76 1.20 -16.69
N SER A 26 8.00 0.02 -17.28
CA SER A 26 8.62 -0.16 -18.59
C SER A 26 7.61 -0.17 -19.76
N ASP A 27 6.32 -0.30 -19.47
CA ASP A 27 5.28 -0.43 -20.49
C ASP A 27 5.11 0.87 -21.29
N SER A 28 5.54 0.85 -22.56
CA SER A 28 5.50 1.99 -23.47
C SER A 28 4.08 2.44 -23.84
N ALA A 29 3.07 1.55 -23.74
CA ALA A 29 1.67 1.93 -23.96
C ALA A 29 1.16 2.83 -22.82
N LEU A 30 1.64 2.61 -21.59
CA LEU A 30 1.39 3.52 -20.46
C LEU A 30 2.13 4.85 -20.60
N TRP A 31 3.33 4.86 -21.21
CA TRP A 31 4.06 6.11 -21.52
C TRP A 31 3.37 6.96 -22.58
N ALA A 32 2.85 6.35 -23.64
CA ALA A 32 2.11 7.06 -24.70
C ALA A 32 0.81 7.72 -24.20
N TYR A 33 0.18 7.13 -23.18
CA TYR A 33 -0.94 7.75 -22.47
C TYR A 33 -0.49 8.81 -21.45
N GLY A 34 0.74 8.72 -20.92
CA GLY A 34 1.30 9.61 -19.91
C GLY A 34 1.68 11.01 -20.39
N ASP A 35 1.95 11.20 -21.68
CA ASP A 35 2.17 12.54 -22.26
C ASP A 35 0.85 13.31 -22.43
N ASN A 36 -0.28 12.60 -22.54
CA ASN A 36 -1.61 13.19 -22.72
C ASN A 36 -2.44 13.21 -21.42
N MET A 37 -2.03 12.43 -20.41
CA MET A 37 -2.69 12.33 -19.13
C MET A 37 -1.66 12.45 -17.99
N ASP A 38 -1.82 13.35 -17.01
CA ASP A 38 -1.06 13.39 -15.75
C ASP A 38 -1.07 12.08 -14.91
N ILE A 39 -0.42 11.04 -15.42
CA ILE A 39 -0.17 9.74 -14.77
C ILE A 39 0.85 9.87 -13.63
N TYR A 40 1.29 11.09 -13.28
CA TYR A 40 2.28 11.35 -12.24
C TYR A 40 1.97 10.67 -10.88
N ARG A 41 0.70 10.67 -10.44
CA ARG A 41 0.31 9.99 -9.19
C ARG A 41 0.37 8.47 -9.27
N TYR A 42 0.09 7.90 -10.44
CA TYR A 42 0.24 6.47 -10.68
C TYR A 42 1.72 6.08 -10.61
N TYR A 43 2.61 6.87 -11.23
CA TYR A 43 4.06 6.66 -11.13
C TYR A 43 4.58 6.83 -9.69
N GLN A 44 4.08 7.81 -8.93
CA GLN A 44 4.42 7.94 -7.50
C GLN A 44 4.03 6.68 -6.72
N ALA A 45 2.82 6.15 -6.93
CA ALA A 45 2.39 4.90 -6.30
C ALA A 45 3.27 3.72 -6.71
N THR A 46 3.64 3.62 -7.99
CA THR A 46 4.57 2.58 -8.49
C THR A 46 5.94 2.71 -7.85
N TYR A 47 6.51 3.90 -7.70
CA TYR A 47 7.81 4.10 -7.04
C TYR A 47 7.78 3.76 -5.55
N ILE A 48 6.69 4.11 -4.85
CA ILE A 48 6.50 3.71 -3.44
C ILE A 48 6.43 2.18 -3.34
N CYS A 49 5.66 1.53 -4.21
CA CYS A 49 5.55 0.07 -4.25
C CYS A 49 6.90 -0.61 -4.59
N LEU A 50 7.68 -0.02 -5.49
CA LEU A 50 9.03 -0.44 -5.83
C LEU A 50 9.97 -0.36 -4.61
N ALA A 51 9.95 0.76 -3.89
CA ALA A 51 10.77 0.96 -2.70
C ALA A 51 10.42 -0.04 -1.58
N ILE A 52 9.12 -0.25 -1.31
CA ILE A 52 8.65 -1.23 -0.33
C ILE A 52 9.08 -2.65 -0.75
N SER A 53 8.91 -3.01 -2.03
CA SER A 53 9.33 -4.32 -2.54
C SER A 53 10.84 -4.53 -2.41
N ALA A 54 11.66 -3.50 -2.63
CA ALA A 54 13.10 -3.56 -2.46
C ALA A 54 13.47 -3.81 -1.00
N LEU A 55 12.81 -3.11 -0.07
CA LEU A 55 13.04 -3.30 1.37
C LEU A 55 12.68 -4.72 1.80
N ILE A 56 11.52 -5.24 1.37
CA ILE A 56 11.11 -6.63 1.64
C ILE A 56 12.16 -7.62 1.11
N LEU A 57 12.67 -7.42 -0.10
CA LEU A 57 13.69 -8.27 -0.70
C LEU A 57 14.99 -8.30 0.11
N VAL A 58 15.50 -7.13 0.48
CA VAL A 58 16.71 -7.03 1.28
C VAL A 58 16.51 -7.69 2.63
N MET A 59 15.40 -7.39 3.31
CA MET A 59 15.07 -7.96 4.61
C MET A 59 14.94 -9.48 4.59
N ALA A 60 14.20 -10.01 3.61
CA ALA A 60 14.00 -11.45 3.45
C ALA A 60 15.32 -12.16 3.10
N PHE A 61 16.16 -11.55 2.26
CA PHE A 61 17.49 -12.10 1.94
C PHE A 61 18.40 -12.16 3.17
N LEU A 62 18.43 -11.11 3.99
CA LEU A 62 19.18 -11.07 5.24
C LEU A 62 18.67 -12.13 6.24
N GLY A 63 17.35 -12.32 6.32
CA GLY A 63 16.74 -13.38 7.13
C GLY A 63 17.13 -14.79 6.68
N CYS A 64 17.13 -15.04 5.36
CA CYS A 64 17.60 -16.32 4.80
C CYS A 64 19.08 -16.57 5.07
N LEU A 65 19.96 -15.60 4.78
CA LEU A 65 21.40 -15.74 4.99
C LEU A 65 21.75 -15.88 6.48
N GLY A 66 21.09 -15.11 7.34
CA GLY A 66 21.30 -15.17 8.80
C GLY A 66 20.93 -16.54 9.36
N ALA A 67 19.83 -17.12 8.87
CA ALA A 67 19.39 -18.45 9.25
C ALA A 67 20.23 -19.59 8.64
N ALA A 68 20.76 -19.41 7.43
CA ALA A 68 21.52 -20.46 6.73
C ALA A 68 22.99 -20.55 7.17
N HIS A 69 23.62 -19.40 7.44
CA HIS A 69 25.05 -19.32 7.75
C HIS A 69 25.35 -19.01 9.23
N GLU A 70 24.32 -18.98 10.09
CA GLU A 70 24.43 -18.69 11.53
C GLU A 70 25.20 -17.38 11.84
N PHE A 71 25.20 -16.42 10.91
CA PHE A 71 25.88 -15.15 11.07
C PHE A 71 25.13 -14.26 12.08
N LYS A 72 25.60 -14.27 13.33
CA LYS A 72 24.98 -13.55 14.45
C LYS A 72 24.76 -12.06 14.18
N TYR A 73 25.73 -11.38 13.57
CA TYR A 73 25.60 -9.95 13.23
C TYR A 73 24.48 -9.68 12.22
N LEU A 74 24.30 -10.59 11.25
CA LEU A 74 23.28 -10.47 10.23
C LEU A 74 21.88 -10.70 10.82
N MET A 75 21.77 -11.70 11.71
CA MET A 75 20.52 -11.99 12.40
C MET A 75 20.16 -10.90 13.42
N PHE A 76 21.15 -10.27 14.07
CA PHE A 76 20.94 -9.10 14.92
C PHE A 76 20.42 -7.89 14.13
N PHE A 77 21.03 -7.60 12.97
CA PHE A 77 20.57 -6.53 12.09
C PHE A 77 19.14 -6.79 11.57
N TYR A 78 18.84 -8.03 11.18
CA TYR A 78 17.48 -8.45 10.82
C TYR A 78 16.47 -8.19 11.95
N CYS A 79 16.80 -8.53 13.19
CA CYS A 79 15.93 -8.28 14.34
C CYS A 79 15.66 -6.77 14.55
N ILE A 80 16.69 -5.93 14.46
CA ILE A 80 16.54 -4.47 14.60
C ILE A 80 15.63 -3.92 13.50
N MET A 81 15.92 -4.24 12.25
CA MET A 81 15.17 -3.71 11.11
C MET A 81 13.72 -4.20 11.11
N SER A 82 13.48 -5.47 11.45
CA SER A 82 12.12 -6.01 11.58
C SER A 82 11.36 -5.34 12.73
N GLY A 83 12.02 -5.06 13.85
CA GLY A 83 11.41 -4.29 14.94
C GLY A 83 11.00 -2.88 14.53
N ILE A 84 11.84 -2.19 13.73
CA ILE A 84 11.51 -0.87 13.18
C ILE A 84 10.29 -0.96 12.24
N LEU A 85 10.24 -1.98 11.36
CA LEU A 85 9.12 -2.17 10.44
C LEU A 85 7.80 -2.39 11.19
N ILE A 86 7.77 -3.27 12.20
CA ILE A 86 6.58 -3.48 13.03
C ILE A 86 6.09 -2.17 13.67
N ILE A 87 7.00 -1.34 14.18
CA ILE A 87 6.64 -0.04 14.76
C ILE A 87 6.03 0.88 13.69
N LEU A 88 6.60 0.92 12.49
CA LEU A 88 6.08 1.72 11.37
C LEU A 88 4.70 1.23 10.91
N GLU A 89 4.49 -0.09 10.85
CA GLU A 89 3.19 -0.68 10.49
C GLU A 89 2.12 -0.36 11.54
N ILE A 90 2.44 -0.47 12.82
CA ILE A 90 1.53 -0.07 13.92
C ILE A 90 1.23 1.42 13.84
N ALA A 91 2.23 2.27 13.62
CA ALA A 91 2.03 3.71 13.49
C ALA A 91 1.11 4.05 12.31
N ALA A 92 1.31 3.39 11.15
CA ALA A 92 0.45 3.55 9.99
C ALA A 92 -0.99 3.07 10.28
N ALA A 93 -1.16 1.93 10.93
CA ALA A 93 -2.47 1.40 11.31
C ALA A 93 -3.21 2.37 12.26
N VAL A 94 -2.52 2.94 13.24
CA VAL A 94 -3.08 3.95 14.16
C VAL A 94 -3.48 5.22 13.41
N LEU A 95 -2.65 5.71 12.48
CA LEU A 95 -2.99 6.89 11.67
C LEU A 95 -4.24 6.65 10.82
N VAL A 96 -4.36 5.47 10.20
CA VAL A 96 -5.55 5.10 9.43
C VAL A 96 -6.79 4.99 10.34
N TRP A 97 -6.65 4.45 11.55
CA TRP A 97 -7.74 4.37 12.52
C TRP A 97 -8.28 5.74 12.95
N ARG A 98 -7.43 6.78 12.94
CA ARG A 98 -7.85 8.16 13.26
C ARG A 98 -8.68 8.82 12.18
N ILE A 99 -8.75 8.25 10.98
CA ILE A 99 -9.57 8.80 9.90
C ILE A 99 -11.05 8.65 10.30
N PRO A 100 -11.82 9.75 10.32
CA PRO A 100 -13.25 9.68 10.65
C PRO A 100 -13.95 8.72 9.69
N GLY A 101 -14.75 7.79 10.22
CA GLY A 101 -15.55 6.83 9.45
C GLY A 101 -16.96 7.36 9.13
N GLY A 102 -17.73 6.61 8.33
CA GLY A 102 -19.14 6.90 8.10
C GLY A 102 -19.39 8.30 7.53
N ASP A 103 -20.32 9.04 8.12
CA ASP A 103 -20.79 10.31 7.55
C ASP A 103 -19.73 11.42 7.59
N ALA A 104 -18.85 11.40 8.58
CA ALA A 104 -17.72 12.33 8.64
C ALA A 104 -16.69 12.05 7.53
N LEU A 105 -16.45 10.76 7.19
CA LEU A 105 -15.64 10.40 6.03
C LEU A 105 -16.28 10.92 4.74
N GLN A 106 -17.59 10.70 4.58
CA GLN A 106 -18.33 11.14 3.41
C GLN A 106 -18.27 12.65 3.24
N TYR A 107 -18.41 13.41 4.33
CA TYR A 107 -18.31 14.87 4.31
C TYR A 107 -16.93 15.34 3.83
N HIS A 108 -15.84 14.77 4.38
CA HIS A 108 -14.49 15.09 3.96
C HIS A 108 -14.23 14.73 2.49
N LEU A 109 -14.65 13.53 2.06
CA LEU A 109 -14.55 13.12 0.67
C LEU A 109 -15.34 14.06 -0.24
N GLY A 110 -16.55 14.47 0.15
CA GLY A 110 -17.36 15.42 -0.60
C GLY A 110 -16.67 16.77 -0.78
N HIS A 111 -16.02 17.29 0.26
CA HIS A 111 -15.23 18.51 0.18
C HIS A 111 -14.03 18.36 -0.78
N GLU A 112 -13.28 17.26 -0.67
CA GLU A 112 -12.17 16.97 -1.58
C GLU A 112 -12.63 16.84 -3.05
N PHE A 113 -13.76 16.18 -3.30
CA PHE A 113 -14.35 16.12 -4.64
C PHE A 113 -14.71 17.50 -5.17
N LYS A 114 -15.35 18.35 -4.35
CA LYS A 114 -15.69 19.73 -4.76
C LYS A 114 -14.45 20.53 -5.11
N TRP A 115 -13.40 20.45 -4.29
CA TRP A 115 -12.11 21.07 -4.58
C TRP A 115 -11.57 20.61 -5.95
N HIS A 116 -11.52 19.31 -6.21
CA HIS A 116 -11.09 18.79 -7.52
C HIS A 116 -12.02 19.23 -8.68
N MET A 117 -13.33 19.35 -8.44
CA MET A 117 -14.29 19.82 -9.44
C MET A 117 -14.05 21.30 -9.81
N GLU A 118 -13.76 22.17 -8.83
CA GLU A 118 -13.36 23.56 -9.09
C GLU A 118 -12.12 23.62 -9.99
N GLN A 119 -11.17 22.71 -9.76
CA GLN A 119 -9.93 22.67 -10.55
C GLN A 119 -10.03 21.97 -11.90
N ARG A 120 -11.16 21.32 -12.21
CA ARG A 120 -11.30 20.39 -13.34
C ARG A 120 -11.02 21.02 -14.71
N LEU A 121 -11.31 22.32 -14.88
CA LEU A 121 -11.18 22.99 -16.17
C LEU A 121 -9.72 23.34 -16.51
N TYR A 122 -8.90 23.63 -15.50
CA TYR A 122 -7.52 24.10 -15.67
C TYR A 122 -6.45 23.12 -15.17
N ASN A 123 -6.83 22.15 -14.34
CA ASN A 123 -5.94 21.13 -13.79
C ASN A 123 -6.31 19.75 -14.32
N THR A 124 -5.50 19.26 -15.26
CA THR A 124 -5.62 17.94 -15.89
C THR A 124 -5.56 16.80 -14.88
N LYS A 125 -4.81 16.94 -13.76
CA LYS A 125 -4.77 15.96 -12.65
C LYS A 125 -6.14 15.81 -11.99
N SER A 126 -6.77 16.93 -11.68
CA SER A 126 -8.09 16.95 -11.03
C SER A 126 -9.15 16.37 -11.96
N ARG A 127 -9.09 16.70 -13.27
CA ARG A 127 -9.98 16.12 -14.27
C ARG A 127 -9.87 14.60 -14.34
N GLN A 128 -8.66 14.07 -14.41
CA GLN A 128 -8.43 12.62 -14.47
C GLN A 128 -8.85 11.88 -13.22
N PHE A 129 -8.55 12.45 -12.06
CA PHE A 129 -8.99 11.90 -10.79
C PHE A 129 -10.52 11.75 -10.74
N LEU A 130 -11.24 12.81 -11.13
CA LEU A 130 -12.70 12.78 -11.21
C LEU A 130 -13.18 11.74 -12.23
N ASP A 131 -12.67 11.77 -13.45
CA ASP A 131 -13.11 10.85 -14.51
C ASP A 131 -12.86 9.39 -14.14
N LEU A 132 -11.69 9.09 -13.56
CA LEU A 132 -11.35 7.74 -13.09
C LEU A 132 -12.34 7.27 -12.02
N ILE A 133 -12.61 8.09 -11.01
CA ILE A 133 -13.51 7.70 -9.93
C ILE A 133 -14.94 7.55 -10.45
N GLN A 134 -15.42 8.50 -11.26
CA GLN A 134 -16.77 8.49 -11.81
C GLN A 134 -17.04 7.24 -12.64
N LEU A 135 -16.08 6.85 -13.49
CA LEU A 135 -16.13 5.62 -14.26
C LEU A 135 -15.99 4.37 -13.38
N LYS A 136 -15.04 4.37 -12.43
CA LYS A 136 -14.72 3.19 -11.61
C LYS A 136 -15.81 2.85 -10.60
N LEU A 137 -16.46 3.86 -10.04
CA LEU A 137 -17.48 3.73 -9.00
C LEU A 137 -18.90 3.97 -9.51
N GLU A 138 -19.07 4.25 -10.81
CA GLU A 138 -20.36 4.54 -11.45
C GLU A 138 -21.16 5.61 -10.67
N CYS A 139 -20.53 6.78 -10.47
CA CYS A 139 -21.04 7.91 -9.70
C CYS A 139 -20.90 9.23 -10.47
N CYS A 140 -21.58 10.29 -10.03
CA CYS A 140 -21.45 11.62 -10.65
C CYS A 140 -21.55 12.77 -9.63
N GLY A 141 -20.57 13.67 -9.70
CA GLY A 141 -20.46 14.82 -8.79
C GLY A 141 -20.00 14.42 -7.38
N ALA A 142 -19.78 15.42 -6.53
CA ALA A 142 -19.35 15.20 -5.15
C ALA A 142 -20.48 14.56 -4.33
N GLU A 143 -21.61 15.25 -4.25
CA GLU A 143 -22.84 14.79 -3.60
C GLU A 143 -23.92 14.49 -4.64
N THR A 144 -23.98 15.28 -5.71
CA THR A 144 -24.97 15.11 -6.79
C THR A 144 -24.40 15.57 -8.13
N MET A 145 -24.97 15.04 -9.23
CA MET A 145 -24.65 15.49 -10.59
C MET A 145 -24.88 16.99 -10.79
N LEU A 146 -25.77 17.62 -10.01
CA LEU A 146 -26.04 19.05 -10.08
C LEU A 146 -24.87 19.91 -9.59
N ASP A 147 -23.89 19.33 -8.89
CA ASP A 147 -22.71 20.06 -8.40
C ASP A 147 -21.89 20.64 -9.56
N TYR A 148 -21.82 19.95 -10.70
CA TYR A 148 -21.20 20.50 -11.92
C TYR A 148 -21.92 21.76 -12.39
N ARG A 149 -23.27 21.72 -12.45
CA ARG A 149 -24.08 22.84 -12.89
C ARG A 149 -23.97 24.05 -11.94
N LYS A 150 -23.90 23.81 -10.63
CA LYS A 150 -23.68 24.87 -9.63
C LYS A 150 -22.35 25.58 -9.82
N MET A 151 -21.35 24.88 -10.35
CA MET A 151 -20.02 25.42 -10.68
C MET A 151 -19.93 25.97 -12.11
N TYR A 152 -21.05 26.11 -12.82
CA TYR A 152 -21.10 26.54 -14.24
C TYR A 152 -20.28 25.64 -15.18
N GLN A 153 -20.22 24.34 -14.87
CA GLN A 153 -19.54 23.33 -15.68
C GLN A 153 -20.55 22.35 -16.30
N ASP A 154 -20.23 21.87 -17.50
CA ASP A 154 -20.98 20.77 -18.11
C ASP A 154 -20.74 19.46 -17.37
N ILE A 155 -21.78 18.60 -17.37
CA ILE A 155 -21.66 17.26 -16.82
C ILE A 155 -20.74 16.45 -17.75
N PRO A 156 -19.66 15.86 -17.22
CA PRO A 156 -18.68 15.17 -18.03
C PRO A 156 -19.18 13.81 -18.52
N ALA A 157 -18.67 13.36 -19.67
CA ALA A 157 -19.01 12.04 -20.24
C ALA A 157 -18.65 10.87 -19.30
N SER A 158 -17.68 11.05 -18.40
CA SER A 158 -17.32 10.07 -17.36
C SER A 158 -18.44 9.81 -16.35
N CYS A 159 -19.46 10.68 -16.26
CA CYS A 159 -20.66 10.43 -15.48
C CYS A 159 -21.63 9.45 -16.14
N ASN A 160 -21.49 9.17 -17.43
CA ASN A 160 -22.41 8.28 -18.12
C ASN A 160 -22.06 6.82 -17.82
N SER A 161 -23.09 6.02 -17.54
CA SER A 161 -22.93 4.58 -17.38
C SER A 161 -22.47 3.96 -18.71
N PRO A 162 -21.39 3.17 -18.72
CA PRO A 162 -20.89 2.54 -19.95
C PRO A 162 -21.87 1.51 -20.53
N ARG A 163 -22.90 1.10 -19.77
CA ARG A 163 -23.89 0.09 -20.20
C ARG A 163 -25.16 0.69 -20.77
N THR A 164 -25.66 1.75 -20.15
CA THR A 164 -26.97 2.34 -20.48
C THR A 164 -26.87 3.73 -21.10
N ASN A 165 -25.66 4.32 -21.13
CA ASN A 165 -25.39 5.69 -21.52
C ASN A 165 -26.21 6.75 -20.75
N ASN A 166 -26.81 6.36 -19.61
CA ASN A 166 -27.53 7.25 -18.70
C ASN A 166 -26.56 7.85 -17.68
N ILE A 167 -26.84 9.07 -17.23
CA ILE A 167 -26.05 9.75 -16.20
C ILE A 167 -26.20 9.03 -14.85
N ASN A 168 -25.08 8.71 -14.20
CA ASN A 168 -25.07 8.12 -12.87
C ASN A 168 -25.58 9.14 -11.84
N ILE A 169 -26.60 8.78 -11.06
CA ILE A 169 -27.21 9.70 -10.08
C ILE A 169 -26.59 9.62 -8.68
N ARG A 170 -25.71 8.65 -8.43
CA ARG A 170 -25.14 8.39 -7.11
C ARG A 170 -24.01 9.36 -6.78
N SER A 171 -23.90 9.73 -5.51
CA SER A 171 -22.79 10.55 -4.97
C SER A 171 -21.45 9.82 -5.08
N CYS A 172 -20.41 10.49 -5.60
CA CYS A 172 -19.06 9.91 -5.58
C CYS A 172 -18.46 9.85 -4.18
N ALA A 173 -18.78 10.78 -3.28
CA ALA A 173 -18.34 10.74 -1.89
C ALA A 173 -18.90 9.52 -1.15
N GLU A 174 -20.20 9.24 -1.30
CA GLU A 174 -20.86 8.07 -0.71
C GLU A 174 -20.31 6.75 -1.30
N MET A 175 -20.20 6.69 -2.62
CA MET A 175 -19.71 5.48 -3.30
C MET A 175 -18.24 5.20 -2.98
N LEU A 176 -17.39 6.23 -2.91
CA LEU A 176 -16.00 6.08 -2.51
C LEU A 176 -15.90 5.68 -1.04
N ARG A 177 -16.70 6.26 -0.13
CA ARG A 177 -16.76 5.80 1.26
C ARG A 177 -17.08 4.31 1.32
N ARG A 178 -18.18 3.87 0.69
CA ARG A 178 -18.59 2.47 0.69
C ARG A 178 -17.52 1.56 0.09
N TYR A 179 -16.84 2.01 -0.96
CA TYR A 179 -15.73 1.29 -1.56
C TYR A 179 -14.57 1.12 -0.58
N LEU A 180 -14.17 2.21 0.09
CA LEU A 180 -13.10 2.21 1.09
C LEU A 180 -13.47 1.39 2.33
N GLU A 181 -14.69 1.47 2.84
CA GLU A 181 -15.13 0.65 3.98
C GLU A 181 -15.13 -0.84 3.63
N LYS A 182 -15.62 -1.20 2.44
CA LYS A 182 -15.69 -2.60 1.98
C LYS A 182 -14.31 -3.19 1.70
N ARG A 183 -13.40 -2.42 1.08
CA ARG A 183 -12.04 -2.90 0.74
C ARG A 183 -11.06 -2.72 1.90
N GLY A 184 -11.27 -1.71 2.73
CA GLY A 184 -10.42 -1.37 3.87
C GLY A 184 -10.35 -2.50 4.88
N GLY A 185 -11.45 -3.21 5.13
CA GLY A 185 -11.45 -4.41 6.00
C GLY A 185 -10.52 -5.51 5.48
N ALA A 186 -10.52 -5.78 4.17
CA ALA A 186 -9.64 -6.78 3.57
C ALA A 186 -8.16 -6.35 3.64
N VAL A 187 -7.87 -5.09 3.35
CA VAL A 187 -6.50 -4.53 3.46
C VAL A 187 -6.01 -4.59 4.91
N GLY A 188 -6.86 -4.21 5.88
CA GLY A 188 -6.55 -4.31 7.30
C GLY A 188 -6.25 -5.74 7.73
N GLY A 189 -7.02 -6.72 7.25
CA GLY A 189 -6.76 -8.15 7.51
C GLY A 189 -5.41 -8.63 6.98
N ILE A 190 -5.00 -8.17 5.79
CA ILE A 190 -3.69 -8.47 5.21
C ILE A 190 -2.58 -7.86 6.09
N VAL A 191 -2.69 -6.57 6.44
CA VAL A 191 -1.69 -5.89 7.30
C VAL A 191 -1.58 -6.56 8.67
N CYS A 192 -2.69 -6.89 9.32
CA CYS A 192 -2.67 -7.60 10.61
C CYS A 192 -1.98 -8.97 10.50
N SER A 193 -2.21 -9.70 9.40
CA SER A 193 -1.58 -10.99 9.15
C SER A 193 -0.07 -10.85 8.93
N LEU A 194 0.36 -9.80 8.23
CA LEU A 194 1.78 -9.47 8.04
C LEU A 194 2.45 -9.16 9.39
N ILE A 195 1.87 -8.28 10.21
CA ILE A 195 2.39 -7.97 11.56
C ILE A 195 2.56 -9.24 12.40
N LEU A 196 1.60 -10.15 12.37
CA LEU A 196 1.67 -11.42 13.13
C LEU A 196 2.81 -12.33 12.64
N VAL A 197 3.01 -12.43 11.32
CA VAL A 197 4.09 -13.21 10.72
C VAL A 197 5.46 -12.59 11.02
N GLU A 198 5.58 -11.27 10.93
CA GLU A 198 6.81 -10.53 11.26
C GLU A 198 7.16 -10.67 12.74
N PHE A 199 6.18 -10.49 13.63
CA PHE A 199 6.37 -10.64 15.07
C PHE A 199 6.78 -12.07 15.44
N GLY A 200 6.14 -13.08 14.86
CA GLY A 200 6.52 -14.48 15.07
C GLY A 200 7.94 -14.79 14.58
N SER A 201 8.32 -14.24 13.42
CA SER A 201 9.66 -14.39 12.85
C SER A 201 10.73 -13.68 13.69
N LEU A 202 10.41 -12.50 14.22
CA LEU A 202 11.26 -11.74 15.14
C LEU A 202 11.47 -12.48 16.46
N LEU A 203 10.39 -12.99 17.08
CA LEU A 203 10.46 -13.79 18.30
C LEU A 203 11.38 -14.99 18.11
N PHE A 204 11.19 -15.75 17.02
CA PHE A 204 12.01 -16.93 16.76
C PHE A 204 13.48 -16.56 16.51
N SER A 205 13.74 -15.49 15.76
CA SER A 205 15.11 -15.02 15.49
C SER A 205 15.81 -14.55 16.77
N PHE A 206 15.08 -13.91 17.68
CA PHE A 206 15.59 -13.52 19.00
C PHE A 206 15.91 -14.74 19.88
N LEU A 207 15.06 -15.77 19.88
CA LEU A 207 15.32 -17.03 20.60
C LEU A 207 16.57 -17.73 20.08
N LEU A 208 16.76 -17.78 18.75
CA LEU A 208 17.98 -18.35 18.15
C LEU A 208 19.23 -17.56 18.54
N LEU A 209 19.17 -16.23 18.53
CA LEU A 209 20.29 -15.39 18.96
C LEU A 209 20.67 -15.69 20.41
N ARG A 210 19.68 -15.76 21.30
CA ARG A 210 19.89 -16.06 22.72
C ARG A 210 20.52 -17.44 22.94
N GLN A 211 19.98 -18.48 22.29
CA GLN A 211 20.58 -19.83 22.37
C GLN A 211 22.03 -19.84 21.88
N SER A 212 22.32 -19.10 20.80
CA SER A 212 23.68 -19.00 20.28
C SER A 212 24.64 -18.30 21.24
N GLU A 213 24.17 -17.32 22.01
CA GLU A 213 24.96 -16.61 23.02
C GLU A 213 25.20 -17.47 24.26
N GLU A 214 24.16 -18.15 24.75
CA GLU A 214 24.24 -19.11 25.85
C GLU A 214 25.27 -20.21 25.53
N TYR A 215 25.18 -20.86 24.36
CA TYR A 215 26.15 -21.87 23.94
C TYR A 215 27.60 -21.34 23.89
N LYS A 216 27.79 -20.09 23.44
CA LYS A 216 29.13 -19.47 23.39
C LYS A 216 29.68 -19.15 24.79
N ASN A 217 28.81 -18.78 25.73
CA ASN A 217 29.21 -18.54 27.11
C ASN A 217 29.57 -19.84 27.82
N ASP A 218 28.81 -20.91 27.59
CA ASP A 218 29.12 -22.24 28.11
C ASP A 218 30.48 -22.73 27.58
N MET A 219 30.73 -22.62 26.27
CA MET A 219 32.02 -23.00 25.67
C MET A 219 33.21 -22.23 26.27
N LYS A 220 33.04 -20.92 26.57
CA LYS A 220 34.05 -20.13 27.28
C LYS A 220 34.26 -20.61 28.72
N GLN A 221 33.20 -21.02 29.41
CA GLN A 221 33.29 -21.56 30.77
C GLN A 221 34.07 -22.88 30.80
N TYR A 222 33.97 -23.71 29.76
CA TYR A 222 34.75 -24.96 29.62
C TYR A 222 36.17 -24.76 29.09
N GLY A 223 36.64 -23.52 28.92
CA GLY A 223 38.02 -23.22 28.53
C GLY A 223 38.36 -23.51 27.07
N TYR A 224 37.37 -23.79 26.23
CA TYR A 224 37.56 -23.88 24.77
C TYR A 224 37.69 -22.46 24.21
N ARG A 225 38.85 -22.15 23.63
CA ARG A 225 39.18 -20.85 23.05
C ARG A 225 38.67 -20.73 21.62
#